data_AF-A0A2V7WB06-F1
#
_entry.id   AF-A0A2V7WB06-F1
#
_cell.length_a   1.000
_cell.length_b   1.000
_cell.length_c   1.000
_cell.angle_alpha   90.00
_cell.angle_beta   90.00
_cell.angle_gamma   90.00
#
_symmetry.space_group_name_H-M   'P 1'
#
loop_
_entity.id
_entity.type
_entity.pdbx_description
1 polymer ?
#
loop_
_entity_poly.entity_id
_entity_poly.type
_entity_poly.pdbx_seq_one_letter_code
_entity_poly.pdbx_strand_id
1 'polypeptide(L)'
;MVMAAVLLLSALGAVPALATDTEFSGQAFVVKAAVVGLQPVTLSDTGPLPPEGGNKEASLFSQTVPGLLTAEVFHASTVGQGNHSRAEASVASLDLTVLGNTIGADFLMARATAMCANGSSSVSGSSEIARLVINNGQPIVVTGQPNQMIDLPGGGKVTINEQYGNSSDITVNALHVVINDLAGNNLADVIISSAHADVSCGRPPCESSKDFVTGGGWIDPRNDGSKANFAVAGGIKNGYWGHLQYGDRGTGLKVKGTGVTKYVIMDGTLRHIEGTCEINGDGGTYMADVSDVAEPGKDADTFRLRLSNGYDTGVVKLAGGNIQLHKPCQ
;
A
#
# COMPACT_ATOMS: atom_id res chain seq x y z
N MET A 1 -70.35 -42.18 20.19
CA MET A 1 -70.10 -40.86 19.61
C MET A 1 -68.61 -40.60 19.67
N VAL A 2 -67.96 -40.57 18.51
CA VAL A 2 -66.50 -40.46 18.36
C VAL A 2 -66.06 -39.04 18.67
N MET A 3 -65.07 -38.89 19.55
CA MET A 3 -64.48 -37.61 19.92
C MET A 3 -63.28 -37.35 19.00
N ALA A 4 -63.41 -36.39 18.09
CA ALA A 4 -62.35 -36.04 17.13
C ALA A 4 -61.30 -35.16 17.83
N ALA A 5 -60.06 -35.65 17.88
CA ALA A 5 -58.90 -34.87 18.33
C ALA A 5 -58.39 -34.01 17.17
N VAL A 6 -58.51 -32.69 17.31
CA VAL A 6 -57.92 -31.72 16.39
C VAL A 6 -56.46 -31.52 16.78
N LEU A 7 -55.53 -32.03 15.96
CA LEU A 7 -54.10 -31.68 16.05
C LEU A 7 -53.91 -30.27 15.46
N LEU A 8 -53.58 -29.31 16.31
CA LEU A 8 -53.07 -28.00 15.91
C LEU A 8 -51.58 -28.13 15.62
N LEU A 9 -51.20 -28.11 14.34
CA LEU A 9 -49.82 -28.06 13.89
C LEU A 9 -49.32 -26.61 14.00
N SER A 10 -48.52 -26.30 15.01
CA SER A 10 -47.84 -25.00 15.14
C SER A 10 -46.66 -24.94 14.18
N ALA A 11 -46.81 -24.25 13.05
CA ALA A 11 -45.69 -23.90 12.19
C ALA A 11 -44.87 -22.79 12.86
N LEU A 12 -43.77 -23.14 13.54
CA LEU A 12 -42.71 -22.17 13.85
C LEU A 12 -42.02 -21.83 12.53
N GLY A 13 -42.38 -20.68 11.94
CA GLY A 13 -41.61 -20.11 10.84
C GLY A 13 -40.22 -19.74 11.35
N ALA A 14 -39.18 -20.32 10.76
CA ALA A 14 -37.81 -19.88 10.99
C ALA A 14 -37.69 -18.43 10.52
N VAL A 15 -37.40 -17.51 11.44
CA VAL A 15 -37.04 -16.14 11.09
C VAL A 15 -35.65 -16.23 10.43
N PRO A 16 -35.46 -15.81 9.17
CA PRO A 16 -34.13 -15.78 8.58
C PRO A 16 -33.26 -14.85 9.43
N ALA A 17 -32.14 -15.37 9.94
CA ALA A 17 -31.11 -14.53 10.54
C ALA A 17 -30.64 -13.54 9.47
N LEU A 18 -30.62 -12.25 9.79
CA LEU A 18 -30.02 -11.25 8.91
C LEU A 18 -28.53 -11.62 8.74
N ALA A 19 -28.07 -11.73 7.49
CA ALA A 19 -26.65 -11.88 7.21
C ALA A 19 -25.91 -10.66 7.75
N THR A 20 -24.81 -10.88 8.47
CA THR A 20 -23.90 -9.80 8.90
C THR A 20 -23.30 -9.14 7.67
N ASP A 21 -22.93 -7.87 7.77
CA ASP A 21 -22.19 -7.20 6.69
C ASP A 21 -20.76 -7.75 6.62
N THR A 22 -20.10 -7.52 5.48
CA THR A 22 -18.69 -7.87 5.30
C THR A 22 -17.84 -6.99 6.20
N GLU A 23 -16.91 -7.59 6.94
CA GLU A 23 -16.00 -6.89 7.85
C GLU A 23 -14.55 -6.90 7.37
N PHE A 24 -13.76 -5.91 7.80
CA PHE A 24 -12.37 -5.67 7.39
C PHE A 24 -11.48 -5.27 8.59
N SER A 25 -10.18 -5.51 8.55
CA SER A 25 -9.23 -4.97 9.54
C SER A 25 -7.84 -4.64 8.97
N GLY A 26 -7.74 -4.47 7.65
CA GLY A 26 -6.48 -4.26 6.94
C GLY A 26 -5.65 -3.11 7.51
N GLN A 27 -4.33 -3.16 7.28
CA GLN A 27 -3.38 -2.14 7.71
C GLN A 27 -2.19 -2.10 6.75
N ALA A 28 -1.62 -0.92 6.54
CA ALA A 28 -0.37 -0.76 5.80
C ALA A 28 0.59 0.13 6.57
N PHE A 29 1.88 -0.20 6.52
CA PHE A 29 2.93 0.67 7.05
C PHE A 29 4.21 0.56 6.22
N VAL A 30 4.99 1.64 6.16
CA VAL A 30 6.23 1.64 5.37
C VAL A 30 7.43 1.17 6.17
N VAL A 31 7.56 1.55 7.45
CA VAL A 31 8.64 1.05 8.31
C VAL A 31 8.08 0.66 9.67
N LYS A 32 8.44 -0.53 10.12
CA LYS A 32 8.33 -0.94 11.53
C LYS A 32 9.63 -1.62 11.92
N ALA A 33 10.33 -1.07 12.92
CA ALA A 33 11.66 -1.54 13.29
C ALA A 33 11.84 -1.58 14.80
N ALA A 34 12.37 -2.70 15.29
CA ALA A 34 12.91 -2.87 16.63
C ALA A 34 14.35 -3.35 16.51
N VAL A 35 15.30 -2.51 16.93
CA VAL A 35 16.74 -2.82 16.87
C VAL A 35 17.36 -2.48 18.21
N VAL A 36 18.18 -3.39 18.74
CA VAL A 36 18.82 -3.20 20.04
C VAL A 36 19.61 -1.88 20.06
N GLY A 37 19.41 -1.09 21.13
CA GLY A 37 20.03 0.23 21.27
C GLY A 37 19.31 1.37 20.54
N LEU A 38 18.24 1.12 19.79
CA LEU A 38 17.37 2.14 19.19
C LEU A 38 15.98 2.13 19.83
N GLN A 39 15.31 3.28 19.81
CA GLN A 39 13.88 3.33 20.11
C GLN A 39 13.09 2.67 18.98
N PRO A 40 11.95 2.00 19.27
CA PRO A 40 11.08 1.46 18.22
C PRO A 40 10.68 2.54 17.22
N VAL A 41 10.72 2.19 15.94
CA VAL A 41 10.43 3.11 14.84
C VAL A 41 9.21 2.61 14.09
N THR A 42 8.22 3.49 13.93
CA THR A 42 7.08 3.29 13.03
C THR A 42 6.95 4.51 12.14
N LEU A 43 6.96 4.32 10.82
CA LEU A 43 6.83 5.40 9.84
C LEU A 43 5.73 5.08 8.82
N SER A 44 4.91 6.09 8.54
CA SER A 44 3.80 6.05 7.57
C SER A 44 2.92 4.82 7.76
N ASP A 45 2.27 4.74 8.92
CA ASP A 45 1.35 3.67 9.32
C ASP A 45 -0.09 4.18 9.23
N THR A 46 -0.95 3.47 8.50
CA THR A 46 -2.37 3.81 8.38
C THR A 46 -3.15 3.56 9.68
N GLY A 47 -2.63 2.70 10.56
CA GLY A 47 -3.40 2.01 11.57
C GLY A 47 -4.40 1.01 10.96
N PRO A 48 -5.03 0.16 11.79
CA PRO A 48 -6.00 -0.82 11.32
C PRO A 48 -7.28 -0.14 10.81
N LEU A 49 -7.88 -0.68 9.75
CA LEU A 49 -9.23 -0.31 9.36
C LEU A 49 -10.23 -0.73 10.45
N PRO A 50 -11.32 0.05 10.62
CA PRO A 50 -12.42 -0.42 11.44
C PRO A 50 -13.21 -1.53 10.70
N PRO A 51 -13.97 -2.37 11.41
CA PRO A 51 -14.73 -3.47 10.81
C PRO A 51 -15.65 -3.07 9.66
N GLU A 52 -16.26 -1.88 9.73
CA GLU A 52 -17.11 -1.33 8.67
C GLU A 52 -16.36 -0.93 7.39
N GLY A 53 -15.03 -0.98 7.41
CA GLY A 53 -14.16 -0.63 6.30
C GLY A 53 -13.91 0.88 6.17
N GLY A 54 -13.95 1.37 4.93
CA GLY A 54 -13.47 2.69 4.56
C GLY A 54 -12.00 2.68 4.15
N ASN A 55 -11.41 3.86 4.11
CA ASN A 55 -10.06 4.10 3.59
C ASN A 55 -9.21 4.92 4.56
N LYS A 56 -7.95 4.52 4.72
CA LYS A 56 -6.91 5.22 5.49
C LYS A 56 -5.64 5.32 4.66
N GLU A 57 -4.87 6.38 4.85
CA GLU A 57 -3.59 6.60 4.21
C GLU A 57 -2.58 7.22 5.17
N ALA A 58 -1.31 7.02 4.88
CA ALA A 58 -0.22 7.74 5.50
C ALA A 58 0.89 7.94 4.45
N SER A 59 1.48 9.13 4.43
CA SER A 59 2.60 9.42 3.53
C SER A 59 3.62 10.34 4.19
N LEU A 60 4.84 10.29 3.67
CA LEU A 60 5.94 11.15 4.09
C LEU A 60 6.89 11.35 2.91
N PHE A 61 7.35 12.59 2.69
CA PHE A 61 8.26 12.85 1.58
C PHE A 61 9.65 12.26 1.81
N SER A 62 10.23 12.41 3.00
CA SER A 62 11.56 11.91 3.30
C SER A 62 11.74 11.70 4.80
N GLN A 63 12.53 10.71 5.20
CA GLN A 63 12.91 10.50 6.59
C GLN A 63 14.35 10.04 6.71
N THR A 64 15.01 10.53 7.76
CA THR A 64 16.26 9.98 8.26
C THR A 64 16.05 9.53 9.69
N VAL A 65 16.38 8.27 9.98
CA VAL A 65 16.48 7.74 11.34
C VAL A 65 17.96 7.45 11.58
N PRO A 66 18.65 8.23 12.43
CA PRO A 66 20.08 8.06 12.66
C PRO A 66 20.44 6.62 13.04
N GLY A 67 21.40 6.04 12.33
CA GLY A 67 21.86 4.67 12.57
C GLY A 67 20.95 3.55 12.05
N LEU A 68 19.81 3.89 11.43
CA LEU A 68 18.87 2.91 10.87
C LEU A 68 18.63 3.13 9.38
N LEU A 69 18.05 4.26 8.96
CA LEU A 69 17.66 4.41 7.55
C LEU A 69 17.64 5.86 7.06
N THR A 70 17.80 6.01 5.75
CA THR A 70 17.32 7.15 4.96
C THR A 70 16.42 6.64 3.85
N ALA A 71 15.29 7.31 3.60
CA ALA A 71 14.44 6.99 2.46
C ALA A 71 13.57 8.19 2.06
N GLU A 72 12.94 8.08 0.88
CA GLU A 72 12.06 9.10 0.30
C GLU A 72 10.75 8.48 -0.21
N VAL A 73 9.73 9.32 -0.40
CA VAL A 73 8.43 8.98 -1.00
C VAL A 73 7.78 7.75 -0.34
N PHE A 74 7.45 7.90 0.95
CA PHE A 74 6.74 6.89 1.72
C PHE A 74 5.25 6.95 1.36
N HIS A 75 4.66 5.78 1.10
CA HIS A 75 3.25 5.60 0.82
C HIS A 75 2.71 4.41 1.60
N ALA A 76 1.61 4.59 2.30
CA ALA A 76 0.81 3.50 2.82
C ALA A 76 -0.67 3.83 2.62
N SER A 77 -1.44 2.83 2.20
CA SER A 77 -2.88 2.95 2.01
C SER A 77 -3.57 1.64 2.38
N THR A 78 -4.75 1.74 2.97
CA THR A 78 -5.61 0.59 3.24
C THR A 78 -7.06 0.95 2.99
N VAL A 79 -7.76 0.04 2.32
CA VAL A 79 -9.12 0.20 1.84
C VAL A 79 -9.89 -1.09 2.14
N GLY A 80 -11.04 -0.95 2.80
CA GLY A 80 -12.03 -2.02 2.94
C GLY A 80 -13.36 -1.50 2.40
N GLN A 81 -13.87 -2.08 1.33
CA GLN A 81 -15.12 -1.64 0.72
C GLN A 81 -15.77 -2.79 -0.05
N GLY A 82 -17.10 -2.83 -0.08
CA GLY A 82 -17.84 -3.82 -0.86
C GLY A 82 -17.46 -5.23 -0.43
N ASN A 83 -16.77 -5.94 -1.32
CA ASN A 83 -16.29 -7.30 -1.09
C ASN A 83 -14.76 -7.40 -1.10
N HIS A 84 -14.00 -6.29 -1.10
CA HIS A 84 -12.54 -6.31 -1.09
C HIS A 84 -11.94 -5.54 0.10
N SER A 85 -10.84 -6.10 0.61
CA SER A 85 -9.86 -5.45 1.45
C SER A 85 -8.57 -5.36 0.65
N ARG A 86 -8.01 -4.16 0.52
CA ARG A 86 -6.76 -3.89 -0.22
C ARG A 86 -5.85 -3.05 0.65
N ALA A 87 -4.60 -3.47 0.75
CA ALA A 87 -3.54 -2.71 1.41
C ALA A 87 -2.33 -2.62 0.48
N GLU A 88 -1.67 -1.47 0.50
CA GLU A 88 -0.40 -1.27 -0.18
C GLU A 88 0.52 -0.36 0.62
N ALA A 89 1.81 -0.68 0.60
CA ALA A 89 2.86 0.16 1.14
C ALA A 89 4.03 0.22 0.15
N SER A 90 4.61 1.40 -0.04
CA SER A 90 5.80 1.55 -0.86
C SER A 90 6.73 2.64 -0.34
N VAL A 91 7.99 2.54 -0.76
CA VAL A 91 9.05 3.49 -0.44
C VAL A 91 10.05 3.58 -1.57
N ALA A 92 10.58 4.77 -1.81
CA ALA A 92 11.66 5.01 -2.76
C ALA A 92 12.98 5.30 -2.04
N SER A 93 14.08 5.14 -2.77
CA SER A 93 15.39 5.59 -2.30
C SER A 93 15.79 5.03 -0.93
N LEU A 94 15.50 3.75 -0.65
CA LEU A 94 15.83 3.15 0.63
C LEU A 94 17.33 2.93 0.74
N ASP A 95 17.91 3.46 1.81
CA ASP A 95 19.20 3.06 2.35
C ASP A 95 19.00 2.68 3.82
N LEU A 96 19.11 1.38 4.12
CA LEU A 96 18.91 0.78 5.44
C LEU A 96 20.26 0.26 5.97
N THR A 97 20.52 0.47 7.25
CA THR A 97 21.65 -0.10 7.99
C THR A 97 21.13 -0.79 9.24
N VAL A 98 21.37 -2.10 9.36
CA VAL A 98 20.95 -2.90 10.52
C VAL A 98 22.15 -3.69 11.04
N LEU A 99 22.63 -3.31 12.23
CA LEU A 99 23.75 -3.96 12.92
C LEU A 99 24.97 -4.20 12.01
N GLY A 100 25.32 -3.20 11.20
CA GLY A 100 26.46 -3.23 10.28
C GLY A 100 26.17 -3.81 8.89
N ASN A 101 24.98 -4.39 8.66
CA ASN A 101 24.54 -4.77 7.32
C ASN A 101 23.88 -3.59 6.61
N THR A 102 24.27 -3.30 5.38
CA THR A 102 23.68 -2.24 4.55
C THR A 102 22.77 -2.84 3.49
N ILE A 103 21.55 -2.36 3.36
CA ILE A 103 20.56 -2.82 2.38
C ILE A 103 20.02 -1.60 1.65
N GLY A 104 20.16 -1.56 0.33
CA GLY A 104 19.69 -0.45 -0.50
C GLY A 104 18.69 -0.94 -1.54
N ALA A 105 17.70 -0.11 -1.89
CA ALA A 105 16.83 -0.35 -3.04
C ALA A 105 16.29 0.97 -3.60
N ASP A 106 16.11 1.03 -4.92
CA ASP A 106 15.52 2.21 -5.55
C ASP A 106 14.03 2.35 -5.24
N PHE A 107 13.34 1.22 -5.10
CA PHE A 107 11.92 1.15 -4.79
C PHE A 107 11.56 -0.20 -4.18
N LEU A 108 10.67 -0.17 -3.20
CA LEU A 108 9.98 -1.36 -2.69
C LEU A 108 8.48 -1.08 -2.63
N MET A 109 7.68 -2.09 -2.94
CA MET A 109 6.24 -2.07 -2.75
C MET A 109 5.75 -3.43 -2.29
N ALA A 110 4.83 -3.46 -1.33
CA ALA A 110 4.07 -4.64 -0.92
C ALA A 110 2.58 -4.39 -1.13
N ARG A 111 1.86 -5.42 -1.57
CA ARG A 111 0.42 -5.36 -1.84
C ARG A 111 -0.26 -6.63 -1.35
N ALA A 112 -1.38 -6.43 -0.66
CA ALA A 112 -2.21 -7.48 -0.11
C ALA A 112 -3.66 -7.23 -0.52
N THR A 113 -4.37 -8.27 -0.94
CA THR A 113 -5.80 -8.22 -1.24
C THR A 113 -6.49 -9.42 -0.63
N ALA A 114 -7.55 -9.18 0.14
CA ALA A 114 -8.51 -10.19 0.55
C ALA A 114 -9.86 -9.86 -0.11
N MET A 115 -10.60 -10.87 -0.57
CA MET A 115 -11.88 -10.67 -1.24
C MET A 115 -12.91 -11.73 -0.91
N CYS A 116 -14.16 -11.32 -0.85
CA CYS A 116 -15.31 -12.19 -0.75
C CYS A 116 -15.94 -12.44 -2.12
N ALA A 117 -16.19 -13.72 -2.42
CA ALA A 117 -16.95 -14.15 -3.58
C ALA A 117 -17.88 -15.29 -3.17
N ASN A 118 -19.19 -15.11 -3.36
CA ASN A 118 -20.21 -16.12 -3.03
C ASN A 118 -20.12 -16.67 -1.59
N GLY A 119 -19.82 -15.79 -0.62
CA GLY A 119 -19.67 -16.15 0.79
C GLY A 119 -18.36 -16.85 1.15
N SER A 120 -17.46 -17.07 0.18
CA SER A 120 -16.11 -17.60 0.42
C SER A 120 -15.08 -16.48 0.29
N SER A 121 -14.06 -16.52 1.14
CA SER A 121 -12.94 -15.59 1.07
C SER A 121 -11.81 -16.16 0.21
N SER A 122 -11.01 -15.26 -0.38
CA SER A 122 -9.74 -15.60 -1.02
C SER A 122 -8.77 -14.45 -0.85
N VAL A 123 -7.47 -14.75 -0.92
CA VAL A 123 -6.41 -13.76 -0.75
C VAL A 123 -5.40 -13.82 -1.90
N SER A 124 -4.72 -12.71 -2.13
CA SER A 124 -3.59 -12.61 -3.05
C SER A 124 -2.60 -11.57 -2.53
N GLY A 125 -1.32 -11.80 -2.80
CA GLY A 125 -0.23 -10.97 -2.29
C GLY A 125 0.92 -10.90 -3.27
N SER A 126 1.56 -9.74 -3.36
CA SER A 126 2.75 -9.54 -4.19
C SER A 126 3.64 -8.43 -3.65
N SER A 127 4.90 -8.43 -4.08
CA SER A 127 5.81 -7.30 -3.87
C SER A 127 6.62 -7.03 -5.12
N GLU A 128 7.03 -5.78 -5.27
CA GLU A 128 7.94 -5.31 -6.31
C GLU A 128 9.15 -4.64 -5.65
N ILE A 129 10.35 -5.02 -6.07
CA ILE A 129 11.59 -4.44 -5.58
C ILE A 129 12.50 -4.11 -6.75
N ALA A 130 12.86 -2.84 -6.88
CA ALA A 130 13.76 -2.36 -7.92
C ALA A 130 15.17 -2.15 -7.38
N ARG A 131 16.15 -2.81 -8.02
CA ARG A 131 17.60 -2.69 -7.73
C ARG A 131 17.95 -2.91 -6.25
N LEU A 132 17.56 -4.07 -5.72
CA LEU A 132 17.98 -4.49 -4.39
C LEU A 132 19.49 -4.74 -4.37
N VAL A 133 20.19 -4.11 -3.42
CA VAL A 133 21.59 -4.34 -3.13
C VAL A 133 21.79 -4.61 -1.64
N ILE A 134 22.71 -5.51 -1.31
CA ILE A 134 23.07 -5.83 0.07
C ILE A 134 24.59 -5.74 0.21
N ASN A 135 25.07 -5.27 1.36
CA ASN A 135 26.47 -5.25 1.82
C ASN A 135 27.50 -4.90 0.74
N ASN A 136 27.93 -3.64 0.70
CA ASN A 136 28.87 -3.13 -0.32
C ASN A 136 28.32 -3.20 -1.75
N GLY A 137 27.01 -2.99 -1.90
CA GLY A 137 26.37 -2.83 -3.21
C GLY A 137 26.20 -4.12 -4.03
N GLN A 138 26.28 -5.31 -3.40
CA GLN A 138 26.09 -6.56 -4.14
C GLN A 138 24.65 -6.68 -4.63
N PRO A 139 24.41 -6.79 -5.94
CA PRO A 139 23.07 -6.88 -6.48
C PRO A 139 22.42 -8.22 -6.12
N ILE A 140 21.17 -8.17 -5.68
CA ILE A 140 20.36 -9.36 -5.39
C ILE A 140 19.34 -9.55 -6.52
N VAL A 141 19.27 -10.77 -7.04
CA VAL A 141 18.23 -11.15 -8.00
C VAL A 141 16.94 -11.42 -7.24
N VAL A 142 15.94 -10.56 -7.45
CA VAL A 142 14.60 -10.73 -6.89
C VAL A 142 13.79 -11.64 -7.82
N THR A 143 13.39 -12.80 -7.31
CA THR A 143 12.71 -13.85 -8.10
C THR A 143 11.21 -13.60 -8.28
N GLY A 144 10.63 -12.75 -7.44
CA GLY A 144 9.18 -12.54 -7.33
C GLY A 144 8.43 -13.68 -6.61
N GLN A 145 9.10 -14.79 -6.27
CA GLN A 145 8.48 -15.87 -5.50
C GLN A 145 8.26 -15.45 -4.05
N PRO A 146 7.18 -15.92 -3.39
CA PRO A 146 6.99 -15.68 -1.97
C PRO A 146 8.14 -16.24 -1.13
N ASN A 147 8.50 -15.50 -0.08
CA ASN A 147 9.43 -15.92 0.97
C ASN A 147 10.86 -16.26 0.48
N GLN A 148 11.38 -15.49 -0.49
CA GLN A 148 12.76 -15.63 -0.93
C GLN A 148 13.72 -15.18 0.19
N MET A 149 14.67 -16.03 0.56
CA MET A 149 15.58 -15.77 1.68
C MET A 149 16.99 -15.47 1.20
N ILE A 150 17.64 -14.48 1.82
CA ILE A 150 19.05 -14.13 1.64
C ILE A 150 19.72 -14.09 3.00
N ASP A 151 20.78 -14.87 3.18
CA ASP A 151 21.56 -14.85 4.42
C ASP A 151 22.45 -13.61 4.50
N LEU A 152 22.54 -13.03 5.69
CA LEU A 152 23.44 -11.92 6.00
C LEU A 152 24.64 -12.41 6.84
N PRO A 153 25.80 -11.75 6.71
CA PRO A 153 26.89 -11.87 7.67
C PRO A 153 26.41 -11.75 9.11
N GLY A 154 26.99 -12.56 10.00
CA GLY A 154 26.67 -12.56 11.42
C GLY A 154 25.39 -13.30 11.80
N GLY A 155 24.81 -14.11 10.89
CA GLY A 155 23.62 -14.94 11.18
C GLY A 155 22.29 -14.20 10.99
N GLY A 156 22.32 -13.01 10.39
CA GLY A 156 21.11 -12.30 9.98
C GLY A 156 20.49 -12.90 8.72
N LYS A 157 19.26 -12.50 8.43
CA LYS A 157 18.49 -12.95 7.27
C LYS A 157 17.62 -11.84 6.74
N VAL A 158 17.50 -11.78 5.42
CA VAL A 158 16.53 -10.96 4.71
C VAL A 158 15.54 -11.88 4.03
N THR A 159 14.25 -11.70 4.31
CA THR A 159 13.15 -12.32 3.57
C THR A 159 12.55 -11.28 2.63
N ILE A 160 12.56 -11.58 1.34
CA ILE A 160 11.97 -10.81 0.26
C ILE A 160 10.62 -11.40 -0.09
N ASN A 161 9.63 -10.54 -0.33
CA ASN A 161 8.27 -10.95 -0.64
C ASN A 161 7.73 -11.92 0.42
N GLU A 162 7.92 -11.59 1.70
CA GLU A 162 7.44 -12.44 2.77
C GLU A 162 5.92 -12.43 2.76
N GLN A 163 5.30 -13.61 2.68
CA GLN A 163 3.85 -13.76 2.65
C GLN A 163 3.43 -14.83 3.64
N TYR A 164 2.47 -14.48 4.50
CA TYR A 164 1.85 -15.39 5.46
C TYR A 164 0.39 -14.98 5.71
N GLY A 165 -0.43 -15.94 6.16
CA GLY A 165 -1.86 -15.75 6.34
C GLY A 165 -2.65 -17.03 6.11
N ASN A 166 -3.91 -16.89 5.76
CA ASN A 166 -4.85 -17.98 5.46
C ASN A 166 -5.80 -17.57 4.31
N SER A 167 -6.94 -18.24 4.14
CA SER A 167 -7.87 -17.95 3.04
C SER A 167 -8.65 -16.63 3.19
N SER A 168 -8.63 -16.00 4.36
CA SER A 168 -9.37 -14.76 4.66
C SER A 168 -8.47 -13.60 5.10
N ASP A 169 -7.18 -13.83 5.30
CA ASP A 169 -6.19 -12.86 5.75
C ASP A 169 -4.86 -13.11 5.04
N ILE A 170 -4.20 -12.06 4.58
CA ILE A 170 -2.83 -12.12 4.11
C ILE A 170 -2.04 -10.89 4.57
N THR A 171 -0.81 -11.14 5.00
CA THR A 171 0.21 -10.10 5.18
C THR A 171 1.32 -10.30 4.17
N VAL A 172 1.76 -9.21 3.55
CA VAL A 172 2.88 -9.17 2.63
C VAL A 172 3.87 -8.12 3.09
N ASN A 173 5.12 -8.53 3.32
CA ASN A 173 6.24 -7.63 3.55
C ASN A 173 7.15 -7.65 2.32
N ALA A 174 7.46 -6.48 1.76
CA ALA A 174 8.41 -6.42 0.64
C ALA A 174 9.80 -6.87 1.11
N LEU A 175 10.23 -6.38 2.27
CA LEU A 175 11.49 -6.73 2.89
C LEU A 175 11.30 -6.93 4.41
N HIS A 176 11.76 -8.05 4.94
CA HIS A 176 11.81 -8.32 6.37
C HIS A 176 13.22 -8.77 6.75
N VAL A 177 13.87 -8.03 7.64
CA VAL A 177 15.24 -8.28 8.11
C VAL A 177 15.19 -8.72 9.56
N VAL A 178 15.71 -9.91 9.83
CA VAL A 178 15.84 -10.46 11.19
C VAL A 178 17.30 -10.75 11.46
N ILE A 179 17.81 -10.29 12.60
CA ILE A 179 19.17 -10.61 13.07
C ILE A 179 19.07 -11.10 14.51
N ASN A 180 19.53 -12.33 14.74
CA ASN A 180 19.60 -12.92 16.07
C ASN A 180 21.06 -13.07 16.50
N ASP A 181 21.32 -13.07 17.81
CA ASP A 181 22.62 -13.45 18.34
C ASP A 181 22.83 -14.98 18.29
N LEU A 182 24.03 -15.44 18.68
CA LEU A 182 24.35 -16.87 18.73
C LEU A 182 23.54 -17.66 19.76
N ALA A 183 22.89 -16.99 20.71
CA ALA A 183 22.00 -17.60 21.70
C ALA A 183 20.53 -17.60 21.23
N GLY A 184 20.23 -17.04 20.05
CA GLY A 184 18.89 -16.96 19.47
C GLY A 184 18.06 -15.77 19.95
N ASN A 185 18.65 -14.81 20.66
CA ASN A 185 17.94 -13.58 21.05
C ASN A 185 17.81 -12.66 19.84
N ASN A 186 16.63 -12.07 19.66
CA ASN A 186 16.38 -11.10 18.60
C ASN A 186 17.13 -9.79 18.87
N LEU A 187 18.06 -9.44 17.99
CA LEU A 187 18.81 -8.18 18.03
C LEU A 187 18.20 -7.12 17.10
N ALA A 188 17.56 -7.54 16.02
CA ALA A 188 16.89 -6.66 15.07
C ALA A 188 15.75 -7.36 14.34
N ASP A 189 14.60 -6.69 14.27
CA ASP A 189 13.44 -7.04 13.45
C ASP A 189 13.00 -5.76 12.74
N VAL A 190 13.18 -5.74 11.42
CA VAL A 190 12.92 -4.57 10.57
C VAL A 190 12.09 -4.98 9.37
N ILE A 191 10.89 -4.41 9.27
CA ILE A 191 9.99 -4.60 8.13
C ILE A 191 9.94 -3.30 7.33
N ILE A 192 10.19 -3.40 6.03
CA ILE A 192 10.04 -2.31 5.07
C ILE A 192 8.93 -2.66 4.07
N SER A 193 7.95 -1.76 3.99
CA SER A 193 6.72 -1.87 3.21
C SER A 193 5.94 -3.14 3.56
N SER A 194 4.96 -2.99 4.44
CA SER A 194 4.04 -4.04 4.86
C SER A 194 2.61 -3.68 4.46
N ALA A 195 1.91 -4.67 3.92
CA ALA A 195 0.51 -4.59 3.56
C ALA A 195 -0.22 -5.80 4.15
N HIS A 196 -1.25 -5.55 4.95
CA HIS A 196 -2.12 -6.55 5.55
C HIS A 196 -3.55 -6.32 5.06
N ALA A 197 -4.18 -7.37 4.55
CA ALA A 197 -5.57 -7.35 4.12
C ALA A 197 -6.29 -8.60 4.59
N ASP A 198 -7.46 -8.39 5.18
CA ASP A 198 -8.34 -9.44 5.67
C ASP A 198 -9.81 -9.12 5.37
N VAL A 199 -10.63 -10.17 5.35
CA VAL A 199 -12.07 -10.04 5.14
C VAL A 199 -12.85 -11.11 5.89
N SER A 200 -13.96 -10.73 6.51
CA SER A 200 -14.99 -11.66 7.01
C SER A 200 -16.22 -11.56 6.11
N CYS A 201 -16.56 -12.64 5.41
CA CYS A 201 -17.58 -12.57 4.37
C CYS A 201 -19.00 -12.49 4.93
N GLY A 202 -19.67 -11.39 4.56
CA GLY A 202 -21.06 -11.13 4.86
C GLY A 202 -21.79 -10.57 3.64
N ARG A 203 -22.82 -9.77 3.87
CA ARG A 203 -23.42 -8.92 2.84
C ARG A 203 -22.43 -7.79 2.52
N PRO A 204 -22.05 -7.56 1.26
CA PRO A 204 -21.11 -6.48 0.95
C PRO A 204 -21.77 -5.12 1.21
N PRO A 205 -21.22 -4.27 2.10
CA PRO A 205 -21.70 -2.91 2.26
C PRO A 205 -21.41 -2.13 0.97
N CYS A 206 -22.46 -1.59 0.36
CA CYS A 206 -22.36 -0.86 -0.90
C CYS A 206 -22.61 0.63 -0.66
N GLU A 207 -21.53 1.41 -0.70
CA GLU A 207 -21.60 2.87 -0.70
C GLU A 207 -21.34 3.40 -2.11
N SER A 208 -22.42 3.76 -2.81
CA SER A 208 -22.39 4.23 -4.20
C SER A 208 -21.66 5.55 -4.42
N SER A 209 -21.27 6.25 -3.35
CA SER A 209 -20.64 7.57 -3.37
C SER A 209 -19.12 7.55 -3.17
N LYS A 210 -18.52 6.36 -2.98
CA LYS A 210 -17.10 6.22 -2.65
C LYS A 210 -16.27 5.77 -3.85
N ASP A 211 -15.65 6.75 -4.51
CA ASP A 211 -14.63 6.54 -5.55
C ASP A 211 -13.33 7.21 -5.09
N PHE A 212 -12.25 6.44 -5.09
CA PHE A 212 -10.93 6.93 -4.73
C PHE A 212 -9.85 6.14 -5.47
N VAL A 213 -8.69 6.75 -5.59
CA VAL A 213 -7.51 6.17 -6.23
C VAL A 213 -6.34 6.26 -5.28
N THR A 214 -5.53 5.22 -5.26
CA THR A 214 -4.28 5.14 -4.49
C THR A 214 -3.18 4.69 -5.43
N GLY A 215 -1.93 4.98 -5.10
CA GLY A 215 -0.83 4.48 -5.89
C GLY A 215 0.52 4.94 -5.38
N GLY A 216 1.51 4.12 -5.69
CA GLY A 216 2.93 4.41 -5.46
C GLY A 216 3.75 3.79 -6.56
N GLY A 217 4.85 4.42 -6.94
CA GLY A 217 5.64 3.91 -8.05
C GLY A 217 6.69 4.87 -8.54
N TRP A 218 7.16 4.63 -9.76
CA TRP A 218 8.01 5.57 -10.46
C TRP A 218 7.76 5.59 -11.96
N ILE A 219 8.10 6.72 -12.54
CA ILE A 219 8.13 6.94 -13.99
C ILE A 219 9.56 7.34 -14.41
N ASP A 220 9.85 7.25 -15.71
CA ASP A 220 11.04 7.84 -16.34
C ASP A 220 10.57 8.91 -17.33
N PRO A 221 10.28 10.14 -16.86
CA PRO A 221 9.58 11.13 -17.68
C PRO A 221 10.40 11.64 -18.86
N ARG A 222 11.73 11.47 -18.86
CA ARG A 222 12.62 11.92 -19.94
C ARG A 222 13.21 10.77 -20.74
N ASN A 223 12.89 9.51 -20.41
CA ASN A 223 13.47 8.30 -21.00
C ASN A 223 15.01 8.27 -20.93
N ASP A 224 15.59 8.76 -19.84
CA ASP A 224 17.04 8.85 -19.63
C ASP A 224 17.53 7.92 -18.49
N GLY A 225 16.63 7.12 -17.92
CA GLY A 225 16.89 6.25 -16.78
C GLY A 225 16.74 6.93 -15.41
N SER A 226 16.55 8.25 -15.36
CA SER A 226 16.41 9.00 -14.11
C SER A 226 14.98 8.92 -13.60
N LYS A 227 14.81 8.11 -12.55
CA LYS A 227 13.51 7.85 -11.91
C LYS A 227 12.93 9.10 -11.27
N ALA A 228 11.63 9.28 -11.48
CA ALA A 228 10.80 10.13 -10.64
C ALA A 228 9.79 9.28 -9.88
N ASN A 229 9.93 9.23 -8.56
CA ASN A 229 9.10 8.44 -7.66
C ASN A 229 7.88 9.24 -7.20
N PHE A 230 6.74 8.58 -7.05
CA PHE A 230 5.52 9.21 -6.57
C PHE A 230 4.79 8.34 -5.53
N ALA A 231 4.04 9.02 -4.67
CA ALA A 231 2.99 8.48 -3.84
C ALA A 231 1.76 9.37 -4.05
N VAL A 232 0.60 8.76 -4.30
CA VAL A 232 -0.62 9.51 -4.59
C VAL A 232 -1.82 8.82 -3.98
N ALA A 233 -2.71 9.63 -3.41
CA ALA A 233 -4.05 9.22 -3.05
C ALA A 233 -5.01 10.37 -3.35
N GLY A 234 -6.23 10.05 -3.77
CA GLY A 234 -7.26 11.04 -4.08
C GLY A 234 -8.65 10.45 -3.97
N GLY A 235 -9.60 11.19 -3.41
CA GLY A 235 -11.00 10.78 -3.33
C GLY A 235 -11.89 11.77 -2.60
N ILE A 236 -13.16 11.39 -2.43
CA ILE A 236 -14.16 12.17 -1.68
C ILE A 236 -14.57 11.40 -0.41
N LYS A 237 -14.31 11.99 0.77
CA LYS A 237 -14.64 11.43 2.10
C LYS A 237 -15.10 12.57 3.04
N ASN A 238 -16.37 12.97 2.96
CA ASN A 238 -16.90 14.14 3.69
C ASN A 238 -16.07 15.42 3.47
N GLY A 239 -15.51 15.56 2.26
CA GLY A 239 -14.44 16.50 1.90
C GLY A 239 -13.46 15.82 0.94
N TYR A 240 -12.43 16.53 0.49
CA TYR A 240 -11.37 15.90 -0.30
C TYR A 240 -10.41 15.13 0.63
N TRP A 241 -9.94 13.99 0.15
CA TRP A 241 -9.03 13.10 0.87
C TRP A 241 -7.86 12.70 -0.03
N GLY A 242 -6.70 12.50 0.58
CA GLY A 242 -5.53 11.94 -0.09
C GLY A 242 -4.26 12.76 0.12
N HIS A 243 -3.22 12.40 -0.63
CA HIS A 243 -1.90 13.02 -0.56
C HIS A 243 -1.22 13.01 -1.93
N LEU A 244 -0.14 13.77 -2.02
CA LEU A 244 0.85 13.65 -3.09
C LEU A 244 2.24 13.73 -2.48
N GLN A 245 3.13 12.83 -2.86
CA GLN A 245 4.58 12.98 -2.70
C GLN A 245 5.20 12.70 -4.05
N TYR A 246 6.15 13.52 -4.48
CA TYR A 246 6.82 13.32 -5.76
C TYR A 246 8.28 13.80 -5.71
N GLY A 247 9.21 12.91 -6.01
CA GLY A 247 10.64 13.21 -6.06
C GLY A 247 11.20 12.84 -7.43
N ASP A 248 11.69 13.82 -8.19
CA ASP A 248 12.38 13.60 -9.46
C ASP A 248 13.89 13.66 -9.26
N ARG A 249 14.56 12.51 -9.37
CA ARG A 249 16.02 12.42 -9.24
C ARG A 249 16.78 13.07 -10.40
N GLY A 250 16.18 13.14 -11.59
CA GLY A 250 16.81 13.73 -12.77
C GLY A 250 16.94 15.26 -12.66
N THR A 251 16.00 15.90 -11.98
CA THR A 251 15.98 17.37 -11.80
C THR A 251 16.29 17.81 -10.36
N GLY A 252 16.26 16.89 -9.40
CA GLY A 252 16.33 17.19 -7.97
C GLY A 252 15.04 17.79 -7.40
N LEU A 253 13.95 17.80 -8.18
CA LEU A 253 12.66 18.36 -7.77
C LEU A 253 12.03 17.53 -6.65
N LYS A 254 11.53 18.21 -5.62
CA LYS A 254 10.82 17.63 -4.49
C LYS A 254 9.46 18.30 -4.37
N VAL A 255 8.40 17.51 -4.32
CA VAL A 255 7.03 18.01 -4.18
C VAL A 255 6.34 17.27 -3.05
N LYS A 256 5.78 18.04 -2.13
CA LYS A 256 4.99 17.56 -1.00
C LYS A 256 3.60 18.16 -1.06
N GLY A 257 2.59 17.34 -1.28
CA GLY A 257 1.19 17.74 -1.20
C GLY A 257 0.86 18.23 0.21
N THR A 258 0.15 19.36 0.29
CA THR A 258 -0.33 19.96 1.53
C THR A 258 -1.85 19.91 1.67
N GLY A 259 -2.55 19.54 0.59
CA GLY A 259 -3.98 19.27 0.62
C GLY A 259 -4.53 18.92 -0.76
N VAL A 260 -5.58 18.10 -0.78
CA VAL A 260 -6.38 17.83 -1.99
C VAL A 260 -7.51 18.84 -2.06
N THR A 261 -7.72 19.42 -3.24
CA THR A 261 -8.72 20.48 -3.49
C THR A 261 -9.70 20.13 -4.60
N LYS A 262 -9.44 19.06 -5.36
CA LYS A 262 -10.34 18.57 -6.39
C LYS A 262 -10.11 17.09 -6.66
N TYR A 263 -11.20 16.39 -6.95
CA TYR A 263 -11.20 15.02 -7.42
C TYR A 263 -12.27 14.87 -8.51
N VAL A 264 -11.88 14.40 -9.69
CA VAL A 264 -12.78 14.24 -10.84
C VAL A 264 -12.60 12.86 -11.45
N ILE A 265 -13.73 12.18 -11.66
CA ILE A 265 -13.82 10.97 -12.48
C ILE A 265 -13.82 11.42 -13.94
N MET A 266 -12.72 11.17 -14.65
CA MET A 266 -12.59 11.57 -16.05
C MET A 266 -13.18 10.51 -16.98
N ASP A 267 -12.91 9.23 -16.69
CA ASP A 267 -13.49 8.07 -17.38
C ASP A 267 -13.46 6.79 -16.49
N GLY A 268 -13.55 5.61 -17.08
CA GLY A 268 -13.59 4.32 -16.38
C GLY A 268 -12.30 3.92 -15.66
N THR A 269 -11.17 4.54 -15.98
CA THR A 269 -9.82 4.22 -15.45
C THR A 269 -9.08 5.46 -14.94
N LEU A 270 -9.38 6.64 -15.48
CA LEU A 270 -8.66 7.88 -15.23
C LEU A 270 -9.30 8.74 -14.14
N ARG A 271 -8.48 9.21 -13.21
CA ARG A 271 -8.84 10.18 -12.17
C ARG A 271 -7.96 11.40 -12.27
N HIS A 272 -8.58 12.56 -12.04
CA HIS A 272 -7.91 13.85 -12.00
C HIS A 272 -7.98 14.42 -10.59
N ILE A 273 -6.82 14.81 -10.05
CA ILE A 273 -6.65 15.31 -8.70
C ILE A 273 -5.98 16.67 -8.77
N GLU A 274 -6.53 17.68 -8.09
CA GLU A 274 -5.84 18.97 -7.90
C GLU A 274 -5.59 19.20 -6.42
N GLY A 275 -4.54 19.94 -6.09
CA GLY A 275 -4.22 20.25 -4.70
C GLY A 275 -3.18 21.35 -4.52
N THR A 276 -2.93 21.69 -3.27
CA THR A 276 -1.83 22.55 -2.86
C THR A 276 -0.60 21.71 -2.54
N CYS A 277 0.59 22.27 -2.73
CA CYS A 277 1.85 21.60 -2.43
C CYS A 277 2.95 22.57 -2.02
N GLU A 278 4.04 22.01 -1.51
CA GLU A 278 5.36 22.63 -1.44
C GLU A 278 6.21 22.07 -2.58
N ILE A 279 6.78 22.94 -3.40
CA ILE A 279 7.71 22.63 -4.49
C ILE A 279 9.09 23.11 -4.03
N ASN A 280 9.98 22.18 -3.70
CA ASN A 280 11.29 22.48 -3.09
C ASN A 280 11.19 23.36 -1.82
N GLY A 281 10.07 23.25 -1.09
CA GLY A 281 9.78 24.04 0.11
C GLY A 281 8.97 25.31 -0.15
N ASP A 282 8.80 25.74 -1.40
CA ASP A 282 8.00 26.91 -1.76
C ASP A 282 6.54 26.52 -2.05
N GLY A 283 5.58 27.34 -1.61
CA GLY A 283 4.16 27.07 -1.86
C GLY A 283 3.78 27.05 -3.35
N GLY A 284 2.90 26.13 -3.73
CA GLY A 284 2.41 25.98 -5.10
C GLY A 284 1.14 25.12 -5.20
N THR A 285 0.75 24.79 -6.42
CA THR A 285 -0.37 23.89 -6.71
C THR A 285 0.06 22.77 -7.66
N TYR A 286 -0.67 21.66 -7.61
CA TYR A 286 -0.45 20.52 -8.48
C TYR A 286 -1.75 20.07 -9.15
N MET A 287 -1.60 19.42 -10.30
CA MET A 287 -2.62 18.62 -10.96
C MET A 287 -2.02 17.26 -11.30
N ALA A 288 -2.60 16.19 -10.77
CA ALA A 288 -2.21 14.81 -11.05
C ALA A 288 -3.31 14.10 -11.85
N ASP A 289 -2.95 13.52 -13.00
CA ASP A 289 -3.80 12.57 -13.72
C ASP A 289 -3.25 11.16 -13.51
N VAL A 290 -4.09 10.25 -13.04
CA VAL A 290 -3.71 8.86 -12.72
C VAL A 290 -4.69 7.87 -13.36
N SER A 291 -4.18 6.88 -14.08
CA SER A 291 -4.99 5.86 -14.74
C SER A 291 -4.59 4.46 -14.29
N ASP A 292 -5.56 3.69 -13.78
CA ASP A 292 -5.46 2.26 -13.46
C ASP A 292 -5.98 1.44 -14.66
N VAL A 293 -5.07 0.76 -15.36
CA VAL A 293 -5.36 -0.02 -16.57
C VAL A 293 -5.07 -1.51 -16.37
N ALA A 294 -4.10 -1.86 -15.52
CA ALA A 294 -3.70 -3.25 -15.30
C ALA A 294 -3.28 -3.52 -13.86
N GLU A 295 -3.35 -4.79 -13.48
CA GLU A 295 -3.00 -5.28 -12.16
C GLU A 295 -1.99 -6.45 -12.31
N PRO A 296 -0.67 -6.24 -12.10
CA PRO A 296 -0.01 -5.00 -11.68
C PRO A 296 0.13 -3.96 -12.81
N GLY A 297 0.31 -2.69 -12.42
CA GLY A 297 0.24 -1.51 -13.29
C GLY A 297 1.46 -1.17 -14.14
N LYS A 298 2.61 -1.85 -13.94
CA LYS A 298 3.83 -1.58 -14.70
C LYS A 298 3.60 -1.71 -16.22
N ASP A 299 4.15 -0.75 -16.98
CA ASP A 299 4.05 -0.65 -18.44
C ASP A 299 2.61 -0.46 -18.98
N ALA A 300 1.62 -0.24 -18.12
CA ALA A 300 0.21 -0.12 -18.45
C ALA A 300 -0.45 1.13 -17.84
N ASP A 301 -0.40 1.25 -16.51
CA ASP A 301 -0.91 2.41 -15.76
C ASP A 301 -0.15 3.67 -16.15
N THR A 302 -0.82 4.82 -16.02
CA THR A 302 -0.21 6.11 -16.38
C THR A 302 -0.32 7.14 -15.27
N PHE A 303 0.71 7.98 -15.20
CA PHE A 303 0.80 9.09 -14.28
C PHE A 303 1.23 10.35 -15.05
N ARG A 304 0.60 11.48 -14.73
CA ARG A 304 1.04 12.81 -15.12
C ARG A 304 0.97 13.75 -13.95
N LEU A 305 2.03 14.52 -13.72
CA LEU A 305 2.05 15.62 -12.76
C LEU A 305 2.31 16.94 -13.47
N ARG A 306 1.47 17.93 -13.19
CA ARG A 306 1.67 19.33 -13.56
C ARG A 306 1.74 20.19 -12.31
N LEU A 307 2.63 21.18 -12.29
CA LEU A 307 2.82 22.09 -11.17
C LEU A 307 2.65 23.55 -11.59
N SER A 308 2.34 24.41 -10.61
CA SER A 308 2.17 25.85 -10.83
C SER A 308 3.43 26.57 -11.34
N ASN A 309 4.62 25.97 -11.20
CA ASN A 309 5.88 26.52 -11.71
C ASN A 309 6.17 26.15 -13.18
N GLY A 310 5.23 25.46 -13.87
CA GLY A 310 5.37 25.06 -15.27
C GLY A 310 5.99 23.67 -15.48
N TYR A 311 6.36 22.95 -14.41
CA TYR A 311 6.79 21.56 -14.52
C TYR A 311 5.62 20.68 -15.00
N ASP A 312 5.88 19.82 -15.99
CA ASP A 312 4.93 18.84 -16.52
C ASP A 312 5.68 17.58 -16.94
N THR A 313 5.28 16.42 -16.41
CA THR A 313 5.89 15.15 -16.78
C THR A 313 5.46 14.65 -18.16
N GLY A 314 4.37 15.21 -18.72
CA GLY A 314 3.59 14.54 -19.75
C GLY A 314 2.86 13.31 -19.19
N VAL A 315 2.06 12.64 -20.04
CA VAL A 315 1.45 11.35 -19.68
C VAL A 315 2.49 10.26 -19.88
N VAL A 316 2.90 9.61 -18.79
CA VAL A 316 3.97 8.60 -18.80
C VAL A 316 3.45 7.31 -18.19
N LYS A 317 3.84 6.17 -18.76
CA LYS A 317 3.56 4.85 -18.19
C LYS A 317 4.40 4.60 -16.95
N LEU A 318 3.87 3.84 -16.00
CA LEU A 318 4.63 3.41 -14.84
C LEU A 318 5.79 2.50 -15.27
N ALA A 319 7.01 2.86 -14.88
CA ALA A 319 8.17 1.98 -15.02
C ALA A 319 8.24 0.93 -13.90
N GLY A 320 7.47 1.14 -12.83
CA GLY A 320 7.06 0.17 -11.82
C GLY A 320 6.22 0.80 -10.72
N GLY A 321 5.75 -0.01 -9.79
CA GLY A 321 4.68 0.33 -8.84
C GLY A 321 3.29 0.08 -9.43
N ASN A 322 2.28 0.70 -8.82
CA ASN A 322 0.88 0.48 -9.19
C ASN A 322 0.00 1.72 -8.91
N ILE A 323 -1.03 1.91 -9.73
CA ILE A 323 -2.18 2.75 -9.42
C ILE A 323 -3.38 1.84 -9.22
N GLN A 324 -4.06 1.95 -8.07
CA GLN A 324 -5.27 1.19 -7.79
C GLN A 324 -6.46 2.14 -7.72
N LEU A 325 -7.41 1.93 -8.64
CA LEU A 325 -8.72 2.53 -8.60
C LEU A 325 -9.66 1.67 -7.76
N HIS A 326 -10.34 2.31 -6.82
CA HIS A 326 -11.31 1.68 -5.93
C HIS A 326 -12.69 2.25 -6.24
N LYS A 327 -13.52 1.44 -6.89
CA LYS A 327 -14.84 1.85 -7.40
C LYS A 327 -15.90 1.62 -6.35
N PRO A 328 -17.01 2.38 -6.38
CA PRO A 328 -18.12 2.17 -5.47
C PRO A 328 -18.58 0.71 -5.44
N CYS A 329 -18.73 0.18 -4.22
CA CYS A 329 -19.22 -1.19 -3.96
C CYS A 329 -18.31 -2.33 -4.43
N GLN A 330 -17.04 -2.02 -4.64
CA GLN A 330 -15.93 -2.96 -4.86
C GLN A 330 -14.83 -2.72 -3.84
#